data_AF-A0A925S9M7-F1
#
_entry.id   AF-A0A925S9M7-F1
#
_cell.length_a   1.000
_cell.length_b   1.000
_cell.length_c   1.000
_cell.angle_alpha   90.00
_cell.angle_beta   90.00
_cell.angle_gamma   90.00
#
_symmetry.space_group_name_H-M   'P 1'
#
loop_
_entity.id
_entity.type
_entity.pdbx_description
1 polymer ?
#
loop_
_entity_poly.entity_id
_entity_poly.type
_entity_poly.pdbx_seq_one_letter_code
_entity_poly.pdbx_strand_id
1 'polypeptide(L)'
;MTEAVLLFVAFYVYHLLGVTVGYHRLLAHRSFKCPKLVEYFFVTAGYLAFESSPIWWATLHRAHHRYTETELDPHSPRFGNTRAYLGWIFGKHYPEHLNPKLQAPDLVNDPLYRLLERNNNWHASHLTNTAIGFGSRLILWALFGWEVAALSLAAGLTVQQVPFMVNLLCHKPYLGYKNYDTSDDSTNVPILTLMMLGENWHNNHHAYPGCARNGFRWYEFDVSWLTIKSLSILKLATNVNDRFSLEREVRKVTDSESTNGLEAPVLANLEKLGTEKVRQFGRNNSVHHGAKQPAGSRKD
;
A
#
# COMPACT_ATOMS: atom_id res chain seq x y z
N MET A 1 22.65 13.41 21.62
CA MET A 1 22.76 12.44 20.50
C MET A 1 21.69 11.36 20.60
N THR A 2 21.58 10.62 21.72
CA THR A 2 20.55 9.57 21.90
C THR A 2 19.11 10.07 21.72
N GLU A 3 18.77 11.22 22.31
CA GLU A 3 17.41 11.81 22.19
C GLU A 3 17.05 12.15 20.74
N ALA A 4 17.97 12.77 20.01
CA ALA A 4 17.76 13.10 18.59
C ALA A 4 17.54 11.84 17.73
N VAL A 5 18.28 10.76 17.99
CA VAL A 5 18.09 9.47 17.31
C VAL A 5 16.72 8.88 17.63
N LEU A 6 16.32 8.86 18.91
CA LEU A 6 15.00 8.36 19.31
C LEU A 6 13.87 9.17 18.68
N LEU A 7 14.01 10.49 18.63
CA LEU A 7 13.01 11.37 18.03
C LEU A 7 12.93 11.19 16.51
N PHE A 8 14.07 11.05 15.83
CA PHE A 8 14.10 10.72 14.40
C PHE A 8 13.40 9.38 14.14
N VAL A 9 13.72 8.34 14.90
CA VAL A 9 13.11 7.00 14.76
C VAL A 9 11.62 7.06 15.04
N ALA A 10 11.18 7.82 16.05
CA ALA A 10 9.75 8.00 16.35
C ALA A 10 9.01 8.66 15.18
N PHE A 11 9.54 9.75 14.61
CA PHE A 11 8.95 10.38 13.43
C PHE A 11 9.00 9.46 12.21
N TYR A 12 10.08 8.72 12.02
CA TYR A 12 10.24 7.78 10.92
C TYR A 12 9.16 6.69 10.96
N VAL A 13 8.99 6.05 12.12
CA VAL A 13 7.96 5.03 12.33
C VAL A 13 6.56 5.63 12.16
N TYR A 14 6.30 6.82 12.70
CA TYR A 14 5.01 7.51 12.52
C TYR A 14 4.68 7.73 11.05
N HIS A 15 5.60 8.35 10.30
CA HIS A 15 5.44 8.61 8.87
C HIS A 15 5.28 7.33 8.06
N LEU A 16 6.14 6.34 8.29
CA LEU A 16 6.12 5.10 7.54
C LEU A 16 4.89 4.24 7.85
N LEU A 17 4.38 4.22 9.08
CA LEU A 17 3.07 3.62 9.37
C LEU A 17 1.95 4.36 8.63
N GLY A 18 2.06 5.67 8.43
CA GLY A 18 1.14 6.43 7.58
C GLY A 18 1.11 5.94 6.14
N VAL A 19 2.27 5.65 5.56
CA VAL A 19 2.38 5.08 4.21
C VAL A 19 1.88 3.63 4.18
N THR A 20 2.42 2.78 5.04
CA THR A 20 2.20 1.32 4.99
C THR A 20 0.81 0.90 5.51
N VAL A 21 0.35 1.46 6.63
CA VAL A 21 -0.97 1.15 7.20
C VAL A 21 -2.05 2.03 6.57
N GLY A 22 -1.81 3.34 6.48
CA GLY A 22 -2.77 4.30 5.95
C GLY A 22 -2.94 4.20 4.44
N TYR A 23 -1.93 4.63 3.68
CA TYR A 23 -2.04 4.73 2.22
C TYR A 23 -2.14 3.35 1.56
N HIS A 24 -1.23 2.44 1.89
CA HIS A 24 -1.13 1.16 1.24
C HIS A 24 -2.24 0.18 1.68
N ARG A 25 -2.21 -0.29 2.92
CA ARG A 25 -3.09 -1.37 3.38
C ARG A 25 -4.54 -0.92 3.57
N LEU A 26 -4.79 0.30 4.05
CA LEU A 26 -6.13 0.82 4.29
C LEU A 26 -6.77 1.47 3.06
N LEU A 27 -6.10 2.42 2.40
CA LEU A 27 -6.71 3.13 1.26
C LEU A 27 -6.58 2.37 -0.05
N ALA A 28 -5.39 1.89 -0.42
CA ALA A 28 -5.18 1.24 -1.70
C ALA A 28 -5.78 -0.17 -1.74
N HIS A 29 -5.57 -0.97 -0.68
CA HIS A 29 -5.99 -2.38 -0.65
C HIS A 29 -7.24 -2.69 0.16
N ARG A 30 -7.72 -1.74 0.96
CA ARG A 30 -8.91 -1.93 1.80
C ARG A 30 -8.83 -3.16 2.71
N SER A 31 -7.62 -3.56 3.12
CA SER A 31 -7.39 -4.80 3.86
C SER A 31 -8.01 -4.84 5.26
N PHE A 32 -8.52 -3.71 5.75
CA PHE A 32 -9.33 -3.60 6.96
C PHE A 32 -10.21 -2.34 6.91
N LYS A 33 -11.14 -2.21 7.86
CA LYS A 33 -11.96 -1.00 8.11
C LYS A 33 -11.62 -0.41 9.47
N CYS A 34 -11.72 0.91 9.61
CA CYS A 34 -11.56 1.59 10.89
C CYS A 34 -12.44 2.86 10.96
N PRO A 35 -12.66 3.43 12.16
CA PRO A 35 -13.30 4.74 12.29
C PRO A 35 -12.53 5.82 11.55
N LYS A 36 -13.22 6.84 11.03
CA LYS A 36 -12.58 7.91 10.23
C LYS A 36 -11.47 8.67 10.95
N LEU A 37 -11.55 8.81 12.28
CA LEU A 37 -10.49 9.42 13.06
C LEU A 37 -9.17 8.62 12.99
N VAL A 38 -9.26 7.29 13.05
CA VAL A 38 -8.10 6.39 12.94
C VAL A 38 -7.56 6.41 11.50
N GLU A 39 -8.45 6.39 10.50
CA GLU A 39 -8.07 6.53 9.10
C GLU A 39 -7.31 7.83 8.86
N TYR A 40 -7.87 8.97 9.26
CA TYR A 40 -7.22 10.27 9.07
C TYR A 40 -5.93 10.43 9.88
N PHE A 41 -5.79 9.77 11.02
CA PHE A 41 -4.52 9.76 11.77
C PHE A 41 -3.40 9.16 10.91
N PHE A 42 -3.58 7.95 10.37
CA PHE A 42 -2.56 7.33 9.53
C PHE A 42 -2.38 8.06 8.19
N VAL A 43 -3.47 8.51 7.56
CA VAL A 43 -3.40 9.26 6.31
C VAL A 43 -2.66 10.58 6.50
N THR A 44 -2.88 11.29 7.60
CA THR A 44 -2.12 12.52 7.90
C THR A 44 -0.63 12.21 8.07
N ALA A 45 -0.29 11.10 8.74
CA ALA A 45 1.10 10.70 8.91
C ALA A 45 1.82 10.46 7.58
N GLY A 46 1.16 9.76 6.63
CA GLY A 46 1.69 9.52 5.28
C GLY A 46 1.75 10.79 4.43
N TYR A 47 0.70 11.62 4.50
CA TYR A 47 0.67 12.91 3.80
C TYR A 47 1.83 13.81 4.25
N LEU A 48 2.10 13.86 5.56
CA LEU A 48 3.22 14.61 6.13
C LEU A 48 4.61 13.98 5.85
N ALA A 49 4.66 12.83 5.18
CA ALA A 49 5.85 12.19 4.64
C ALA A 49 6.07 12.49 3.14
N PHE A 50 5.34 13.48 2.59
CA PHE A 50 5.46 13.94 1.20
C PHE A 50 5.02 12.91 0.13
N GLU A 51 4.03 12.08 0.46
CA GLU A 51 3.44 11.06 -0.44
C GLU A 51 2.29 11.57 -1.32
N SER A 52 2.10 12.89 -1.42
CA SER A 52 0.99 13.52 -2.14
C SER A 52 -0.40 13.14 -1.64
N SER A 53 -1.45 13.50 -2.39
CA SER A 53 -2.83 13.23 -1.98
C SER A 53 -3.17 11.73 -1.88
N PRO A 54 -4.11 11.38 -0.98
CA PRO A 54 -4.60 10.01 -0.85
C PRO A 54 -5.23 9.44 -2.14
N ILE A 55 -5.95 10.27 -2.89
CA ILE A 55 -6.59 9.86 -4.16
C ILE A 55 -5.52 9.52 -5.19
N TRP A 56 -4.52 10.39 -5.36
CA TRP A 56 -3.41 10.17 -6.28
C TRP A 56 -2.63 8.91 -5.99
N TRP A 57 -2.20 8.75 -4.74
CA TRP A 57 -1.34 7.63 -4.37
C TRP A 57 -2.07 6.30 -4.56
N ALA A 58 -3.31 6.19 -4.06
CA ALA A 58 -4.10 4.97 -4.23
C ALA A 58 -4.45 4.70 -5.70
N THR A 59 -4.67 5.73 -6.52
CA THR A 59 -4.90 5.60 -7.95
C THR A 59 -3.71 4.94 -8.65
N LEU A 60 -2.50 5.46 -8.40
CA LEU A 60 -1.28 4.92 -8.99
C LEU A 60 -0.97 3.52 -8.49
N HIS A 61 -1.10 3.28 -7.19
CA HIS A 61 -0.83 1.97 -6.58
C HIS A 61 -1.79 0.90 -7.09
N ARG A 62 -3.08 1.21 -7.21
CA ARG A 62 -4.07 0.27 -7.78
C ARG A 62 -3.84 0.03 -9.27
N ALA A 63 -3.39 1.05 -10.01
CA ALA A 63 -3.02 0.89 -11.40
C ALA A 63 -1.75 0.02 -11.55
N HIS A 64 -0.76 0.20 -10.68
CA HIS A 64 0.42 -0.67 -10.63
C HIS A 64 0.03 -2.13 -10.45
N HIS A 65 -0.81 -2.48 -9.49
CA HIS A 65 -1.29 -3.88 -9.33
C HIS A 65 -2.10 -4.40 -10.52
N ARG A 66 -2.79 -3.52 -11.26
CA ARG A 66 -3.59 -3.93 -12.42
C ARG A 66 -2.72 -4.18 -13.65
N TYR A 67 -1.67 -3.39 -13.80
CA TYR A 67 -0.84 -3.32 -15.00
C TYR A 67 0.60 -3.74 -14.73
N THR A 68 0.86 -4.45 -13.63
CA THR A 68 2.20 -4.73 -13.10
C THR A 68 3.13 -5.23 -14.19
N GLU A 69 4.30 -4.59 -14.32
CA GLU A 69 5.32 -4.94 -15.32
C GLU A 69 4.88 -4.85 -16.80
N THR A 70 3.82 -4.09 -17.09
CA THR A 70 3.41 -3.70 -18.45
C THR A 70 3.70 -2.23 -18.70
N GLU A 71 3.60 -1.76 -19.95
CA GLU A 71 3.84 -0.35 -20.30
C GLU A 71 2.93 0.64 -19.54
N LEU A 72 1.74 0.18 -19.15
CA LEU A 72 0.74 0.94 -18.39
C LEU A 72 1.02 1.00 -16.88
N ASP A 73 2.02 0.26 -16.39
CA ASP A 73 2.49 0.38 -15.02
C ASP A 73 3.16 1.75 -14.81
N PRO A 74 2.69 2.59 -13.88
CA PRO A 74 3.30 3.90 -13.66
C PRO A 74 4.80 3.83 -13.29
N HIS A 75 5.24 2.78 -12.60
CA HIS A 75 6.58 2.69 -12.02
C HIS A 75 7.25 1.32 -12.20
N SER A 76 6.91 0.58 -13.26
CA SER A 76 7.62 -0.67 -13.58
C SER A 76 9.11 -0.42 -13.88
N PRO A 77 10.03 -1.16 -13.24
CA PRO A 77 11.46 -1.09 -13.53
C PRO A 77 11.87 -1.76 -14.84
N ARG A 78 11.00 -2.53 -15.50
CA ARG A 78 11.27 -3.04 -16.87
C ARG A 78 11.42 -1.92 -17.88
N PHE A 79 10.80 -0.77 -17.62
CA PHE A 79 10.86 0.41 -18.49
C PHE A 79 11.83 1.49 -17.97
N GLY A 80 12.77 1.10 -17.11
CA GLY A 80 13.88 1.93 -16.67
C GLY A 80 13.90 2.19 -15.17
N ASN A 81 15.07 2.03 -14.54
CA ASN A 81 15.24 2.22 -13.10
C ASN A 81 14.89 3.64 -12.64
N THR A 82 15.26 4.66 -13.43
CA THR A 82 14.93 6.05 -13.11
C THR A 82 13.42 6.30 -13.15
N ARG A 83 12.71 5.67 -14.09
CA ARG A 83 11.24 5.73 -14.17
C ARG A 83 10.61 5.14 -12.92
N ALA A 84 11.03 3.94 -12.52
CA ALA A 84 10.52 3.23 -11.36
C ALA A 84 10.82 3.96 -10.04
N TYR A 85 12.02 4.51 -9.89
CA TYR A 85 12.43 5.17 -8.67
C TYR A 85 11.77 6.56 -8.51
N LEU A 86 11.88 7.43 -9.51
CA LEU A 86 11.43 8.84 -9.39
C LEU A 86 10.59 9.34 -10.56
N GLY A 87 10.79 8.84 -11.78
CA GLY A 87 10.21 9.45 -12.98
C GLY A 87 8.68 9.54 -12.96
N TRP A 88 8.03 8.60 -12.28
CA TRP A 88 6.57 8.54 -12.17
C TRP A 88 5.95 9.71 -11.42
N ILE A 89 6.66 10.41 -10.52
CA ILE A 89 6.07 11.49 -9.70
C ILE A 89 5.87 12.81 -10.47
N PHE A 90 6.56 12.98 -11.61
CA PHE A 90 6.61 14.25 -12.35
C PHE A 90 5.49 14.41 -13.39
N GLY A 91 4.48 13.54 -13.38
CA GLY A 91 3.33 13.66 -14.27
C GLY A 91 2.53 14.95 -14.05
N LYS A 92 2.03 15.53 -15.15
CA LYS A 92 1.23 16.76 -15.14
C LYS A 92 -0.24 16.53 -14.81
N HIS A 93 -0.80 15.47 -15.39
CA HIS A 93 -2.20 15.09 -15.32
C HIS A 93 -2.31 13.57 -15.38
N TYR A 94 -3.43 13.02 -14.92
CA TYR A 94 -3.71 11.59 -15.09
C TYR A 94 -3.94 11.27 -16.57
N PRO A 95 -3.16 10.36 -17.17
CA PRO A 95 -3.57 9.72 -18.42
C PRO A 95 -4.83 8.89 -18.18
N GLU A 96 -5.54 8.54 -19.25
CA GLU A 96 -6.85 7.89 -19.19
C GLU A 96 -6.87 6.61 -18.34
N HIS A 97 -5.84 5.75 -18.47
CA HIS A 97 -5.72 4.51 -17.70
C HIS A 97 -5.48 4.73 -16.19
N LEU A 98 -5.07 5.95 -15.79
CA LEU A 98 -4.88 6.37 -14.39
C LEU A 98 -5.99 7.29 -13.91
N ASN A 99 -7.18 7.26 -14.53
CA ASN A 99 -8.30 8.08 -14.09
C ASN A 99 -8.72 7.74 -12.64
N PRO A 100 -8.67 8.70 -11.68
CA PRO A 100 -9.02 8.44 -10.29
C PRO A 100 -10.45 7.96 -10.07
N LYS A 101 -11.40 8.37 -10.94
CA LYS A 101 -12.79 7.88 -10.86
C LYS A 101 -12.92 6.40 -11.20
N LEU A 102 -11.97 5.84 -11.94
CA LEU A 102 -11.96 4.42 -12.31
C LEU A 102 -11.11 3.59 -11.34
N GLN A 103 -9.99 4.14 -10.87
CA GLN A 103 -9.05 3.42 -10.00
C GLN A 103 -9.41 3.55 -8.51
N ALA A 104 -9.88 4.72 -8.08
CA ALA A 104 -10.18 5.05 -6.68
C ALA A 104 -11.58 5.67 -6.46
N PRO A 105 -12.66 5.09 -7.01
CA PRO A 105 -14.02 5.65 -6.89
C PRO A 105 -14.51 5.81 -5.45
N ASP A 106 -13.99 5.01 -4.54
CA ASP A 106 -14.28 5.05 -3.10
C ASP A 106 -13.62 6.23 -2.37
N LEU A 107 -12.57 6.82 -2.93
CA LEU A 107 -11.86 7.97 -2.33
C LEU A 107 -12.31 9.32 -2.87
N VAL A 108 -12.78 9.37 -4.13
CA VAL A 108 -13.10 10.64 -4.80
C VAL A 108 -14.27 11.40 -4.18
N ASN A 109 -15.05 10.79 -3.29
CA ASN A 109 -16.17 11.43 -2.60
C ASN A 109 -15.80 11.96 -1.20
N ASP A 110 -14.61 11.63 -0.68
CA ASP A 110 -14.18 12.11 0.62
C ASP A 110 -13.76 13.60 0.53
N PRO A 111 -14.38 14.51 1.30
CA PRO A 111 -14.16 15.95 1.16
C PRO A 111 -12.72 16.37 1.49
N LEU A 112 -12.09 15.72 2.47
CA LEU A 112 -10.70 16.00 2.82
C LEU A 112 -9.79 15.57 1.66
N TYR A 113 -9.99 14.35 1.14
CA TYR A 113 -9.11 13.86 0.07
C TYR A 113 -9.27 14.66 -1.21
N ARG A 114 -10.49 15.09 -1.56
CA ARG A 114 -10.73 16.00 -2.68
C ARG A 114 -10.02 17.34 -2.52
N LEU A 115 -10.00 17.90 -1.31
CA LEU A 115 -9.30 19.14 -1.01
C LEU A 115 -7.79 18.98 -1.26
N LEU A 116 -7.20 17.87 -0.81
CA LEU A 116 -5.77 17.59 -0.98
C LEU A 116 -5.39 17.21 -2.43
N GLU A 117 -6.31 16.60 -3.17
CA GLU A 117 -6.16 16.20 -4.58
C GLU A 117 -6.15 17.38 -5.56
N ARG A 118 -6.71 18.53 -5.17
CA ARG A 118 -6.74 19.76 -5.99
C ARG A 118 -7.36 19.55 -7.38
N ASN A 119 -8.53 18.92 -7.42
CA ASN A 119 -9.34 18.73 -8.65
C ASN A 119 -8.60 17.94 -9.76
N ASN A 120 -8.02 16.79 -9.41
CA ASN A 120 -7.25 15.92 -10.32
C ASN A 120 -6.02 16.61 -10.95
N ASN A 121 -5.54 17.69 -10.34
CA ASN A 121 -4.32 18.37 -10.75
C ASN A 121 -3.16 17.82 -9.93
N TRP A 122 -2.45 16.88 -10.55
CA TRP A 122 -1.32 16.15 -9.98
C TRP A 122 -0.24 17.10 -9.43
N HIS A 123 0.19 18.10 -10.20
CA HIS A 123 1.16 19.09 -9.73
C HIS A 123 0.65 19.96 -8.58
N ALA A 124 -0.59 20.44 -8.68
CA ALA A 124 -1.17 21.26 -7.61
C ALA A 124 -1.30 20.46 -6.31
N SER A 125 -1.60 19.16 -6.40
CA SER A 125 -1.64 18.26 -5.24
C SER A 125 -0.27 18.13 -4.58
N HIS A 126 0.79 17.87 -5.35
CA HIS A 126 2.17 17.85 -4.84
C HIS A 126 2.61 19.17 -4.23
N LEU A 127 2.27 20.30 -4.86
CA LEU A 127 2.59 21.62 -4.32
C LEU A 127 1.86 21.88 -3.00
N THR A 128 0.58 21.49 -2.92
CA THR A 128 -0.22 21.59 -1.70
C THR A 128 0.36 20.71 -0.59
N ASN A 129 0.75 19.48 -0.93
CA ASN A 129 1.38 18.55 0.00
C ASN A 129 2.73 19.07 0.51
N THR A 130 3.56 19.61 -0.38
CA THR A 130 4.82 20.26 -0.02
C THR A 130 4.59 21.45 0.92
N ALA A 131 3.66 22.34 0.58
CA ALA A 131 3.34 23.51 1.39
C ALA A 131 2.84 23.13 2.80
N ILE A 132 1.93 22.15 2.90
CA ILE A 132 1.44 21.65 4.19
C ILE A 132 2.54 20.91 4.96
N GLY A 133 3.35 20.12 4.27
CA GLY A 133 4.50 19.41 4.85
C GLY A 133 5.45 20.38 5.55
N PHE A 134 5.96 21.39 4.83
CA PHE A 134 6.81 22.42 5.41
C PHE A 134 6.08 23.29 6.44
N GLY A 135 4.83 23.70 6.17
CA GLY A 135 4.02 24.49 7.09
C GLY A 135 3.82 23.81 8.45
N SER A 136 3.59 22.50 8.46
CA SER A 136 3.50 21.72 9.70
C SER A 136 4.80 21.74 10.51
N ARG A 137 5.96 21.81 9.86
CA ARG A 137 7.27 21.90 10.55
C ARG A 137 7.54 23.30 11.09
N LEU A 138 7.02 24.35 10.45
CA LEU A 138 7.05 25.69 11.04
C LEU A 138 6.25 25.73 12.36
N ILE A 139 5.12 25.03 12.42
CA ILE A 139 4.34 24.89 13.66
C ILE A 139 5.13 24.09 14.71
N LEU A 140 5.72 22.95 14.34
CA LEU A 140 6.56 22.17 15.25
C LEU A 140 7.75 22.98 15.77
N TRP A 141 8.35 23.81 14.91
CA TRP A 141 9.45 24.68 15.32
C TRP A 141 8.98 25.69 16.36
N ALA A 142 7.87 26.39 16.10
CA ALA A 142 7.34 27.38 17.03
C ALA A 142 6.96 26.78 18.40
N LEU A 143 6.47 25.54 18.44
CA LEU A 143 5.99 24.89 19.67
C LEU A 143 7.07 24.12 20.43
N PHE A 144 8.01 23.49 19.72
CA PHE A 144 8.93 22.50 20.30
C PHE A 144 10.41 22.73 19.93
N GLY A 145 10.71 23.79 19.19
CA GLY A 145 12.08 24.13 18.78
C GLY A 145 12.51 23.53 17.44
N TRP A 146 13.59 24.08 16.90
CA TRP A 146 14.04 23.79 15.53
C TRP A 146 14.48 22.34 15.36
N GLU A 147 15.04 21.72 16.40
CA GLU A 147 15.52 20.33 16.35
C GLU A 147 14.38 19.34 16.08
N VAL A 148 13.25 19.50 16.77
CA VAL A 148 12.06 18.65 16.56
C VAL A 148 11.51 18.79 15.14
N ALA A 149 11.42 20.03 14.66
CA ALA A 149 10.98 20.32 13.30
C ALA A 149 11.94 19.73 12.24
N ALA A 150 13.24 19.89 12.43
CA ALA A 150 14.26 19.39 11.52
C ALA A 150 14.29 17.86 11.49
N LEU A 151 14.20 17.19 12.64
CA LEU A 151 14.17 15.73 12.71
C LEU A 151 12.87 15.16 12.13
N SER A 152 11.74 15.83 12.35
CA SER A 152 10.46 15.48 11.69
C SER A 152 10.53 15.64 10.17
N LEU A 153 11.17 16.70 9.66
CA LEU A 153 11.41 16.90 8.23
C LEU A 153 12.31 15.80 7.67
N ALA A 154 13.46 15.57 8.29
CA ALA A 154 14.43 14.58 7.87
C ALA A 154 13.81 13.18 7.82
N ALA A 155 13.04 12.79 8.84
CA ALA A 155 12.32 11.54 8.87
C ALA A 155 11.28 11.44 7.75
N GLY A 156 10.47 12.49 7.53
CA GLY A 156 9.48 12.53 6.44
C GLY A 156 10.11 12.36 5.07
N LEU A 157 11.19 13.10 4.76
CA LEU A 157 11.91 13.00 3.49
C LEU A 157 12.59 11.64 3.31
N THR A 158 13.07 11.03 4.40
CA THR A 158 13.64 9.67 4.37
C THR A 158 12.55 8.64 4.09
N VAL A 159 11.38 8.76 4.71
CA VAL A 159 10.23 7.87 4.47
C VAL A 159 9.72 7.99 3.03
N GLN A 160 9.74 9.19 2.44
CA GLN A 160 9.37 9.39 1.03
C GLN A 160 10.16 8.49 0.07
N GLN A 161 11.41 8.17 0.39
CA GLN A 161 12.23 7.30 -0.45
C GLN A 161 11.80 5.83 -0.37
N VAL A 162 11.05 5.44 0.66
CA VAL A 162 10.70 4.02 0.89
C VAL A 162 9.85 3.46 -0.24
N PRO A 163 8.71 4.07 -0.66
CA PRO A 163 7.96 3.57 -1.81
C PRO A 163 8.77 3.55 -3.11
N PHE A 164 9.66 4.53 -3.31
CA PHE A 164 10.51 4.61 -4.50
C PHE A 164 11.47 3.41 -4.55
N MET A 165 12.04 3.06 -3.40
CA MET A 165 12.86 1.88 -3.23
C MET A 165 12.05 0.58 -3.37
N VAL A 166 10.80 0.52 -2.89
CA VAL A 166 9.94 -0.66 -3.07
C VAL A 166 9.71 -0.92 -4.56
N ASN A 167 9.23 0.09 -5.30
CA ASN A 167 8.93 0.00 -6.73
C ASN A 167 10.13 -0.47 -7.56
N LEU A 168 11.35 -0.12 -7.14
CA LEU A 168 12.56 -0.53 -7.83
C LEU A 168 13.13 -1.85 -7.29
N LEU A 169 13.54 -1.88 -6.02
CA LEU A 169 14.34 -2.94 -5.42
C LEU A 169 13.54 -4.22 -5.21
N CYS A 170 12.27 -4.10 -4.78
CA CYS A 170 11.44 -5.27 -4.58
C CYS A 170 10.96 -5.90 -5.90
N HIS A 171 11.16 -5.21 -7.03
CA HIS A 171 10.93 -5.73 -8.38
C HIS A 171 12.22 -6.12 -9.11
N LYS A 172 13.32 -6.34 -8.38
CA LYS A 172 14.55 -6.94 -8.92
C LYS A 172 14.65 -8.40 -8.50
N PRO A 173 14.42 -9.36 -9.41
CA PRO A 173 14.42 -10.79 -9.09
C PRO A 173 15.69 -11.30 -8.41
N TYR A 174 16.83 -10.65 -8.64
CA TYR A 174 18.14 -11.02 -8.09
C TYR A 174 18.42 -10.46 -6.68
N LEU A 175 17.56 -9.60 -6.11
CA LEU A 175 17.74 -9.02 -4.77
C LEU A 175 17.01 -9.80 -3.66
N GLY A 176 16.13 -10.73 -4.02
CA GLY A 176 15.24 -11.38 -3.07
C GLY A 176 14.85 -12.80 -3.48
N TYR A 177 13.84 -13.33 -2.80
CA TYR A 177 13.25 -14.64 -3.12
C TYR A 177 11.75 -14.51 -3.36
N LYS A 178 11.15 -15.55 -3.93
CA LYS A 178 9.70 -15.67 -4.10
C LYS A 178 9.17 -16.81 -3.23
N ASN A 179 8.10 -16.58 -2.49
CA ASN A 179 7.31 -17.64 -1.85
C ASN A 179 6.20 -18.14 -2.78
N TYR A 180 5.75 -17.29 -3.70
CA TYR A 180 4.60 -17.54 -4.56
C TYR A 180 4.94 -17.26 -6.02
N ASP A 181 4.36 -18.07 -6.90
CA ASP A 181 4.43 -17.85 -8.33
C ASP A 181 3.49 -16.70 -8.72
N THR A 182 4.09 -15.59 -9.15
CA THR A 182 3.41 -14.38 -9.65
C THR A 182 3.90 -14.11 -11.07
N SER A 183 3.04 -13.51 -11.90
CA SER A 183 3.37 -13.16 -13.28
C SER A 183 4.31 -11.95 -13.41
N ASP A 184 4.67 -11.31 -12.30
CA ASP A 184 5.53 -10.13 -12.21
C ASP A 184 6.91 -10.46 -11.64
N ASP A 185 7.77 -9.44 -11.55
CA ASP A 185 9.15 -9.56 -11.05
C ASP A 185 9.29 -9.29 -9.54
N SER A 186 8.18 -9.21 -8.81
CA SER A 186 8.20 -8.90 -7.37
C SER A 186 8.92 -9.97 -6.54
N THR A 187 9.67 -9.56 -5.53
CA THR A 187 10.45 -10.42 -4.62
C THR A 187 10.35 -9.94 -3.18
N ASN A 188 10.55 -10.88 -2.27
CA ASN A 188 10.73 -10.62 -0.85
C ASN A 188 12.21 -10.28 -0.60
N VAL A 189 12.49 -9.10 -0.03
CA VAL A 189 13.85 -8.58 0.15
C VAL A 189 14.17 -8.39 1.66
N PRO A 190 14.68 -9.40 2.38
CA PRO A 190 14.85 -9.36 3.84
C PRO A 190 15.70 -8.22 4.38
N ILE A 191 16.74 -7.82 3.66
CA ILE A 191 17.69 -6.79 4.11
C ILE A 191 17.00 -5.43 4.32
N LEU A 192 15.83 -5.21 3.73
CA LEU A 192 15.06 -3.97 3.84
C LEU A 192 14.02 -3.99 4.97
N THR A 193 13.91 -5.07 5.75
CA THR A 193 12.85 -5.25 6.76
C THR A 193 12.74 -4.09 7.77
N LEU A 194 13.88 -3.64 8.32
CA LEU A 194 13.89 -2.56 9.30
C LEU A 194 13.53 -1.19 8.69
N MET A 195 13.79 -1.02 7.39
CA MET A 195 13.52 0.22 6.65
C MET A 195 12.08 0.26 6.11
N MET A 196 11.45 -0.89 5.89
CA MET A 196 10.18 -0.96 5.17
C MET A 196 9.01 -1.41 6.03
N LEU A 197 9.24 -1.80 7.29
CA LEU A 197 8.20 -2.20 8.25
C LEU A 197 7.23 -3.29 7.76
N GLY A 198 7.64 -4.09 6.76
CA GLY A 198 6.86 -5.18 6.19
C GLY A 198 6.54 -5.04 4.70
N GLU A 199 6.82 -3.90 4.07
CA GLU A 199 6.55 -3.70 2.62
C GLU A 199 7.54 -4.43 1.72
N ASN A 200 8.70 -4.78 2.26
CA ASN A 200 9.74 -5.56 1.58
C ASN A 200 9.32 -7.02 1.32
N TRP A 201 8.22 -7.50 1.90
CA TRP A 201 7.62 -8.81 1.60
C TRP A 201 6.73 -8.72 0.35
N HIS A 202 7.32 -8.25 -0.74
CA HIS A 202 6.58 -7.75 -1.89
C HIS A 202 6.03 -8.85 -2.79
N ASN A 203 6.73 -9.99 -2.92
CA ASN A 203 6.17 -11.14 -3.64
C ASN A 203 4.94 -11.72 -2.93
N ASN A 204 4.96 -11.76 -1.59
CA ASN A 204 3.79 -12.18 -0.82
C ASN A 204 2.61 -11.22 -1.05
N HIS A 205 2.90 -9.93 -1.01
CA HIS A 205 1.94 -8.85 -1.26
C HIS A 205 1.31 -8.96 -2.65
N HIS A 206 2.12 -9.10 -3.70
CA HIS A 206 1.64 -9.25 -5.09
C HIS A 206 0.79 -10.50 -5.30
N ALA A 207 1.10 -11.59 -4.61
CA ALA A 207 0.29 -12.80 -4.66
C ALA A 207 -1.08 -12.65 -3.96
N TYR A 208 -1.14 -11.83 -2.91
CA TYR A 208 -2.33 -11.63 -2.07
C TYR A 208 -2.54 -10.17 -1.66
N PRO A 209 -2.80 -9.25 -2.63
CA PRO A 209 -2.77 -7.81 -2.37
C PRO A 209 -3.84 -7.32 -1.40
N GLY A 210 -4.95 -8.07 -1.24
CA GLY A 210 -5.99 -7.71 -0.28
C GLY A 210 -5.65 -8.05 1.18
N CYS A 211 -4.58 -8.82 1.44
CA CYS A 211 -4.21 -9.28 2.78
C CYS A 211 -3.66 -8.11 3.62
N ALA A 212 -4.07 -7.99 4.88
CA ALA A 212 -3.56 -6.97 5.81
C ALA A 212 -2.13 -7.27 6.29
N ARG A 213 -1.68 -8.52 6.09
CA ARG A 213 -0.36 -9.02 6.43
C ARG A 213 0.41 -9.24 5.13
N ASN A 214 1.68 -8.85 5.10
CA ASN A 214 2.60 -9.11 3.97
C ASN A 214 3.65 -10.16 4.36
N GLY A 215 4.11 -10.18 5.61
CA GLY A 215 5.09 -11.17 6.08
C GLY A 215 4.43 -12.51 6.45
N PHE A 216 4.62 -13.57 5.67
CA PHE A 216 3.90 -14.84 5.74
C PHE A 216 4.69 -15.98 6.40
N ARG A 217 6.01 -15.92 6.40
CA ARG A 217 6.87 -16.85 7.16
C ARG A 217 7.14 -16.31 8.56
N TRP A 218 7.57 -17.18 9.48
CA TRP A 218 7.80 -16.81 10.88
C TRP A 218 8.92 -15.77 11.06
N TYR A 219 9.88 -15.74 10.14
CA TYR A 219 11.00 -14.79 10.11
C TYR A 219 10.69 -13.53 9.28
N GLU A 220 9.53 -13.47 8.61
CA GLU A 220 9.12 -12.31 7.82
C GLU A 220 8.44 -11.29 8.74
N PHE A 221 9.26 -10.52 9.47
CA PHE A 221 8.78 -9.50 10.40
C PHE A 221 8.03 -8.37 9.68
N ASP A 222 6.81 -8.10 10.12
CA ASP A 222 5.90 -7.14 9.51
C ASP A 222 5.29 -6.26 10.62
N VAL A 223 5.93 -5.11 10.84
CA VAL A 223 5.53 -4.17 11.91
C VAL A 223 4.17 -3.56 11.61
N SER A 224 3.88 -3.24 10.35
CA SER A 224 2.59 -2.70 9.95
C SER A 224 1.44 -3.68 10.19
N TRP A 225 1.67 -4.99 10.02
CA TRP A 225 0.71 -6.02 10.44
C TRP A 225 0.52 -6.04 11.95
N LEU A 226 1.61 -5.96 12.74
CA LEU A 226 1.50 -5.91 14.20
C LEU A 226 0.71 -4.67 14.66
N THR A 227 0.86 -3.53 13.98
CA THR A 227 0.06 -2.32 14.21
C THR A 227 -1.42 -2.57 13.92
N ILE A 228 -1.77 -3.10 12.74
CA ILE A 228 -3.17 -3.41 12.38
C ILE A 228 -3.79 -4.43 13.36
N LYS A 229 -3.03 -5.46 13.72
CA LYS A 229 -3.47 -6.47 14.70
C LYS A 229 -3.72 -5.84 16.07
N SER A 230 -2.86 -4.94 16.52
CA SER A 230 -3.04 -4.21 17.79
C SER A 230 -4.30 -3.34 17.75
N LEU A 231 -4.54 -2.61 16.65
CA LEU A 231 -5.79 -1.86 16.45
C LEU A 231 -7.01 -2.79 16.48
N SER A 232 -6.91 -3.98 15.91
CA SER A 232 -8.00 -4.96 15.91
C SER A 232 -8.32 -5.48 17.31
N ILE A 233 -7.30 -5.75 18.13
CA ILE A 233 -7.45 -6.12 19.55
C ILE A 233 -8.17 -5.01 20.32
N LEU A 234 -7.83 -3.74 20.02
CA LEU A 234 -8.47 -2.56 20.59
C LEU A 234 -9.84 -2.23 19.96
N LYS A 235 -10.34 -3.05 19.03
CA LYS A 235 -11.59 -2.84 18.27
C LYS A 235 -11.61 -1.55 17.43
N LEU A 236 -10.45 -1.01 17.13
CA LEU A 236 -10.25 0.14 16.24
C LEU A 236 -10.05 -0.27 14.77
N ALA A 237 -9.77 -1.56 14.52
CA ALA A 237 -9.77 -2.14 13.18
C ALA A 237 -10.72 -3.35 13.12
N THR A 238 -11.62 -3.36 12.14
CA THR A 238 -12.60 -4.42 11.89
C THR A 238 -12.48 -4.94 10.47
N ASN A 239 -13.08 -6.10 10.19
CA ASN A 239 -13.00 -6.78 8.89
C ASN A 239 -11.56 -6.89 8.38
N VAL A 240 -10.63 -7.21 9.28
CA VAL A 240 -9.21 -7.36 8.96
C VAL A 240 -9.04 -8.63 8.12
N ASN A 241 -8.61 -8.46 6.88
CA ASN A 241 -8.37 -9.54 5.95
C ASN A 241 -7.03 -10.21 6.26
N ASP A 242 -7.01 -11.18 7.17
CA ASP A 242 -5.85 -12.03 7.45
C ASP A 242 -6.08 -13.43 6.89
N ARG A 243 -5.42 -13.72 5.77
CA ARG A 243 -5.48 -15.02 5.08
C ARG A 243 -5.26 -16.20 6.02
N PHE A 244 -4.27 -16.15 6.91
CA PHE A 244 -3.93 -17.32 7.74
C PHE A 244 -4.92 -17.56 8.86
N SER A 245 -5.59 -16.51 9.34
CA SER A 245 -6.66 -16.67 10.30
C SER A 245 -7.88 -17.30 9.63
N LEU A 246 -8.22 -16.85 8.42
CA LEU A 246 -9.27 -17.47 7.60
C LEU A 246 -8.96 -18.93 7.23
N GLU A 247 -7.74 -19.22 6.76
CA GLU A 247 -7.32 -20.60 6.43
C GLU A 247 -7.32 -21.50 7.65
N ARG A 248 -6.92 -21.02 8.83
CA ARG A 248 -6.99 -21.79 10.08
C ARG A 248 -8.42 -22.04 10.52
N GLU A 249 -9.32 -21.08 10.36
CA GLU A 249 -10.75 -21.26 10.66
C GLU A 249 -11.38 -22.27 9.71
N VAL A 250 -11.12 -22.16 8.40
CA VAL A 250 -11.56 -23.15 7.40
C VAL A 250 -10.97 -24.52 7.73
N ARG A 251 -9.68 -24.62 8.06
CA ARG A 251 -9.07 -25.90 8.47
C ARG A 251 -9.72 -26.50 9.71
N LYS A 252 -10.00 -25.71 10.75
CA LYS A 252 -10.71 -26.21 11.93
C LYS A 252 -12.12 -26.71 11.59
N VAL A 253 -12.85 -25.99 10.74
CA VAL A 253 -14.18 -26.41 10.29
C VAL A 253 -14.07 -27.68 9.46
N THR A 254 -13.19 -27.70 8.47
CA THR A 254 -12.99 -28.87 7.59
C THR A 254 -12.48 -30.09 8.34
N ASP A 255 -11.58 -29.94 9.32
CA ASP A 255 -11.16 -31.03 10.20
C ASP A 255 -12.34 -31.54 11.03
N SER A 256 -13.17 -30.64 11.59
CA SER A 256 -14.39 -31.01 12.34
C SER A 256 -15.49 -31.64 11.47
N GLU A 257 -15.57 -31.25 10.21
CA GLU A 257 -16.53 -31.76 9.23
C GLU A 257 -16.05 -33.08 8.60
N SER A 258 -14.74 -33.27 8.45
CA SER A 258 -14.12 -34.54 8.08
C SER A 258 -14.37 -35.60 9.16
N THR A 259 -14.37 -35.21 10.44
CA THR A 259 -14.81 -36.09 11.54
C THR A 259 -16.32 -36.36 11.54
N ASN A 260 -17.11 -35.50 10.89
CA ASN A 260 -18.57 -35.64 10.77
C ASN A 260 -19.04 -36.18 9.39
N GLY A 261 -18.13 -36.61 8.51
CA GLY A 261 -18.46 -37.34 7.28
C GLY A 261 -18.83 -36.51 6.04
N LEU A 262 -18.42 -35.24 5.93
CA LEU A 262 -18.60 -34.45 4.70
C LEU A 262 -17.57 -34.81 3.61
N GLU A 263 -17.99 -34.81 2.34
CA GLU A 263 -17.15 -35.22 1.21
C GLU A 263 -16.03 -34.19 0.88
N ALA A 264 -14.85 -34.69 0.49
CA ALA A 264 -13.66 -33.91 0.12
C ALA A 264 -13.87 -32.73 -0.88
N PRO A 265 -14.79 -32.80 -1.87
CA PRO A 265 -15.05 -31.68 -2.79
C PRO A 265 -15.62 -30.43 -2.10
N VAL A 266 -16.38 -30.59 -1.01
CA VAL A 266 -16.95 -29.49 -0.24
C VAL A 266 -15.85 -28.73 0.51
N LEU A 267 -14.90 -29.47 1.09
CA LEU A 267 -13.75 -28.92 1.82
C LEU A 267 -12.84 -28.09 0.89
N ALA A 268 -12.56 -28.61 -0.32
CA ALA A 268 -11.75 -27.91 -1.32
C ALA A 268 -12.39 -26.60 -1.82
N ASN A 269 -13.73 -26.53 -1.87
CA ASN A 269 -14.44 -25.31 -2.24
C ASN A 269 -14.37 -24.24 -1.15
N LEU A 270 -14.37 -24.61 0.14
CA LEU A 270 -14.24 -23.68 1.26
C LEU A 270 -12.84 -23.02 1.31
N GLU A 271 -11.77 -23.78 1.07
CA GLU A 271 -10.41 -23.22 0.96
C GLU A 271 -10.28 -22.26 -0.23
N LYS A 272 -10.87 -22.61 -1.38
CA LYS A 272 -10.95 -21.72 -2.54
C LYS A 272 -11.73 -20.44 -2.24
N LEU A 273 -12.88 -20.53 -1.57
CA LEU A 273 -13.69 -19.38 -1.15
C LEU A 273 -12.95 -18.44 -0.21
N GLY A 274 -12.19 -18.97 0.75
CA GLY A 274 -11.32 -18.17 1.63
C GLY A 274 -10.26 -17.41 0.81
N THR A 275 -9.60 -18.11 -0.10
CA THR A 275 -8.56 -17.55 -0.97
C THR A 275 -9.12 -16.50 -1.94
N GLU A 276 -10.30 -16.73 -2.50
CA GLU A 276 -11.00 -15.79 -3.38
C GLU A 276 -11.50 -14.57 -2.63
N LYS A 277 -12.03 -14.70 -1.40
CA LYS A 277 -12.40 -13.55 -0.56
C LYS A 277 -11.20 -12.67 -0.22
N VAL A 278 -10.04 -13.28 0.08
CA VAL A 278 -8.79 -12.55 0.31
C VAL A 278 -8.38 -11.74 -0.92
N ARG A 279 -8.55 -12.31 -2.13
CA ARG A 279 -8.28 -11.64 -3.41
C ARG A 279 -9.36 -10.61 -3.79
N GLN A 280 -10.63 -10.87 -3.49
CA GLN A 280 -11.77 -10.00 -3.81
C GLN A 280 -11.85 -8.75 -2.92
N PHE A 281 -11.37 -8.81 -1.68
CA PHE A 281 -11.26 -7.61 -0.83
C PHE A 281 -10.45 -6.49 -1.51
N GLY A 282 -9.47 -6.85 -2.35
CA GLY A 282 -8.73 -5.93 -3.21
C GLY A 282 -9.34 -5.67 -4.60
N ARG A 283 -10.32 -6.46 -5.06
CA ARG A 283 -10.96 -6.34 -6.40
C ARG A 283 -12.36 -5.72 -6.41
N ASN A 284 -13.08 -5.63 -5.28
CA ASN A 284 -14.46 -5.13 -5.27
C ASN A 284 -14.64 -3.65 -5.68
N ASN A 285 -13.56 -2.96 -6.06
CA ASN A 285 -13.59 -1.63 -6.69
C ASN A 285 -13.34 -1.65 -8.21
N SER A 286 -13.24 -2.82 -8.87
CA SER A 286 -12.92 -2.93 -10.31
C SER A 286 -14.00 -3.63 -11.16
N VAL A 287 -15.28 -3.49 -10.82
CA VAL A 287 -16.37 -3.93 -11.69
C VAL A 287 -16.95 -2.73 -12.44
N HIS A 288 -16.34 -2.39 -13.59
CA HIS A 288 -17.05 -2.32 -14.86
C HIS A 288 -16.13 -1.92 -16.04
N HIS A 289 -16.20 -2.77 -17.08
CA HIS A 289 -15.89 -2.58 -18.50
C HIS A 289 -14.66 -3.31 -19.04
N GLY A 290 -14.96 -4.35 -19.83
CA GLY A 290 -14.02 -4.97 -20.75
C GLY A 290 -13.69 -3.98 -21.86
N ALA A 291 -12.51 -3.40 -21.81
CA ALA A 291 -11.91 -2.75 -22.96
C ALA A 291 -11.29 -3.85 -23.84
N LYS A 292 -11.94 -4.18 -24.95
CA LYS A 292 -11.29 -4.87 -26.07
C LYS A 292 -10.18 -3.95 -26.57
N GLN A 293 -8.95 -4.44 -26.61
CA GLN A 293 -7.87 -3.79 -27.35
C GLN A 293 -8.30 -3.59 -28.81
N PRO A 294 -8.10 -2.41 -29.42
CA PRO A 294 -8.27 -2.28 -30.86
C PRO A 294 -7.12 -3.04 -31.54
N ALA A 295 -7.48 -3.94 -32.44
CA ALA A 295 -6.54 -4.63 -33.31
C ALA A 295 -5.73 -3.60 -34.11
N GLY A 296 -4.40 -3.67 -34.00
CA GLY A 296 -3.49 -2.82 -34.74
C GLY A 296 -3.71 -2.97 -36.25
N SER A 297 -3.99 -1.85 -36.90
CA SER A 297 -3.91 -1.76 -38.36
C SER A 297 -2.44 -1.83 -38.76
N ARG A 298 -2.07 -2.91 -39.46
CA ARG A 298 -0.92 -2.90 -40.36
C ARG A 298 -1.16 -1.78 -41.38
N LYS A 299 -0.19 -0.90 -41.53
CA LYS A 299 0.00 -0.14 -42.76
C LYS A 299 1.36 -0.51 -43.31
N ASP A 300 1.30 -0.99 -44.55
CA ASP A 300 2.37 -1.00 -45.53
C ASP A 300 2.94 0.42 -45.75
#